data_AF-A0A0C2DJN3-F1
#
_entry.id   AF-A0A0C2DJN3-F1
#
_cell.length_a   1.000
_cell.length_b   1.000
_cell.length_c   1.000
_cell.angle_alpha   90.00
_cell.angle_beta   90.00
_cell.angle_gamma   90.00
#
_symmetry.space_group_name_H-M   'P 1'
#
loop_
_entity.id
_entity.type
_entity.pdbx_description
1 polymer ?
#
loop_
_entity_poly.entity_id
_entity_poly.type
_entity_poly.pdbx_seq_one_letter_code
_entity_poly.pdbx_strand_id
1 'polypeptide(L)'
;MTKKKNANYDLETLSLHGGQAPDPTTGARAVPIYQTTSYVFHDTDHAESLFSLDEPGNIYSRIGNPTVEVFEKRMALLEDGVAAVATSSGMSAITLSILNLASAGDEIVAGSNLYGGTYNLFAVTLPRYGINVKFVDPDNPENFRAAITERTKAVFAETIGNPGLQVLDVAAVAEVAHEAGVPLIVDNTFATPHVFKPIEWGADIVVHSATKWIGGHGTSIGGVVIDGGRFNWNTEKFPEFTEPDTSYNGIRYAVDFGTLAFITKIRVQLLRDFGASLSPQNAFQLIQGLETLHIRVERHNENAQEVARFLEAHPAVEWVTYPGLEHHPSHDIAKRQFENGYGSIITFGIRGGKPAGKKLIDSVSLWSHVANVGDAKSLIIHPASTTHQQLTKEQLEETGVLEELIRLSVGIESVKDITKDLGQALKKATGISDGSTDAAVINDEGVIRWALDSPTEKVIGEDGAETVRQKTLAVVGLSGKEARPSYRLARKMQRLGYRIIPVNPRETEILGEKAYPDLSSVPDAIDVVQVFRSPEAAIEIAKEALEVNPRVFWLQEGVVSSEAAEIARDGGIQVVHNRCTYKEAQRLRGTISTYACEI
;
A
#
# COMPACT_ATOMS: atom_id res chain seq x y z
N MET A 1 -20.06 -28.62 -6.81
CA MET A 1 -19.96 -28.68 -5.33
C MET A 1 -21.02 -27.75 -4.74
N THR A 2 -22.01 -28.28 -4.04
CA THR A 2 -23.05 -27.46 -3.39
C THR A 2 -22.42 -26.75 -2.19
N LYS A 3 -22.32 -25.40 -2.24
CA LYS A 3 -21.93 -24.52 -1.12
C LYS A 3 -22.88 -24.80 0.07
N LYS A 4 -22.57 -25.79 0.92
CA LYS A 4 -23.12 -25.88 2.27
C LYS A 4 -22.49 -24.74 3.04
N LYS A 5 -23.12 -23.57 3.02
CA LYS A 5 -22.81 -22.51 3.98
C LYS A 5 -23.03 -23.12 5.36
N ASN A 6 -21.94 -23.45 6.06
CA ASN A 6 -22.02 -23.61 7.51
C ASN A 6 -22.69 -22.35 8.07
N ALA A 7 -23.53 -22.50 9.09
CA ALA A 7 -24.30 -21.44 9.72
C ALA A 7 -23.41 -20.47 10.52
N ASN A 8 -22.40 -19.91 9.85
CA ASN A 8 -21.47 -18.92 10.37
C ASN A 8 -21.87 -17.54 9.87
N TYR A 9 -21.51 -16.51 10.64
CA TYR A 9 -21.66 -15.12 10.26
C TYR A 9 -20.86 -14.81 8.97
N ASP A 10 -21.31 -13.80 8.22
CA ASP A 10 -20.62 -13.32 7.02
C ASP A 10 -19.25 -12.67 7.37
N LEU A 11 -18.39 -12.52 6.36
CA LEU A 11 -16.98 -12.13 6.49
C LEU A 11 -16.81 -10.77 7.18
N GLU A 12 -17.68 -9.81 6.91
CA GLU A 12 -17.69 -8.47 7.50
C GLU A 12 -17.88 -8.56 9.01
N THR A 13 -18.78 -9.44 9.45
CA THR A 13 -19.06 -9.69 10.87
C THR A 13 -17.89 -10.43 11.52
N LEU A 14 -17.31 -11.43 10.85
CA LEU A 14 -16.14 -12.15 11.33
C LEU A 14 -14.89 -11.25 11.45
N SER A 15 -14.71 -10.30 10.53
CA SER A 15 -13.64 -9.30 10.57
C SER A 15 -13.67 -8.43 11.84
N LEU A 16 -14.86 -8.24 12.42
CA LEU A 16 -15.09 -7.44 13.63
C LEU A 16 -15.10 -8.28 14.91
N HIS A 17 -15.67 -9.49 14.85
CA HIS A 17 -15.99 -10.28 16.04
C HIS A 17 -15.23 -11.60 16.15
N GLY A 18 -14.66 -12.09 15.06
CA GLY A 18 -13.97 -13.37 15.01
C GLY A 18 -12.83 -13.43 16.03
N GLY A 19 -12.76 -14.54 16.76
CA GLY A 19 -11.69 -14.82 17.72
C GLY A 19 -11.72 -14.00 19.01
N GLN A 20 -12.75 -13.18 19.26
CA GLN A 20 -12.81 -12.28 20.41
C GLN A 20 -14.15 -12.33 21.16
N ALA A 21 -14.08 -12.34 22.49
CA ALA A 21 -15.16 -11.98 23.40
C ALA A 21 -14.75 -10.76 24.25
N PRO A 22 -15.68 -10.00 24.87
CA PRO A 22 -15.32 -8.99 25.86
C PRO A 22 -14.42 -9.59 26.95
N ASP A 23 -13.43 -8.83 27.41
CA ASP A 23 -12.54 -9.28 28.48
C ASP A 23 -13.35 -9.69 29.72
N PRO A 24 -13.24 -10.93 30.21
CA PRO A 24 -14.08 -11.43 31.28
C PRO A 24 -13.81 -10.76 32.64
N THR A 25 -12.66 -10.11 32.81
CA THR A 25 -12.27 -9.47 34.08
C THR A 25 -12.80 -8.04 34.18
N THR A 26 -12.70 -7.28 33.09
CA THR A 26 -12.97 -5.82 33.06
C THR A 26 -14.19 -5.45 32.22
N GLY A 27 -14.68 -6.36 31.37
CA GLY A 27 -15.72 -6.08 30.39
C GLY A 27 -15.26 -5.27 29.18
N ALA A 28 -13.94 -5.05 29.01
CA ALA A 28 -13.40 -4.28 27.90
C ALA A 28 -13.81 -4.92 26.55
N ARG A 29 -14.39 -4.08 25.66
CA ARG A 29 -14.83 -4.55 24.34
C ARG A 29 -13.72 -4.58 23.32
N ALA A 30 -12.79 -3.63 23.37
CA ALA A 30 -11.60 -3.66 22.53
C ALA A 30 -10.63 -4.75 23.03
N VAL A 31 -9.82 -5.31 22.12
CA VAL A 31 -8.80 -6.29 22.49
C VAL A 31 -7.74 -5.62 23.38
N PRO A 32 -7.49 -6.08 24.60
CA PRO A 32 -6.40 -5.56 25.42
C PRO A 32 -5.04 -5.87 24.79
N ILE A 33 -4.08 -4.96 24.95
CA ILE A 33 -2.69 -5.20 24.53
C ILE A 33 -1.94 -5.86 25.69
N TYR A 34 -1.77 -7.17 25.62
CA TYR A 34 -0.98 -7.93 26.59
C TYR A 34 0.52 -7.78 26.27
N GLN A 35 1.08 -6.60 26.53
CA GLN A 35 2.50 -6.30 26.36
C GLN A 35 3.34 -6.90 27.50
N THR A 36 3.32 -8.23 27.60
CA THR A 36 4.05 -9.03 28.59
C THR A 36 4.89 -10.10 27.90
N THR A 37 5.89 -10.62 28.58
CA THR A 37 6.69 -11.77 28.13
C THR A 37 6.18 -13.09 28.69
N SER A 38 5.62 -13.10 29.91
CA SER A 38 5.44 -14.30 30.72
C SER A 38 4.12 -14.23 31.50
N TYR A 39 3.61 -15.40 31.86
CA TYR A 39 2.34 -15.57 32.56
C TYR A 39 2.58 -16.38 33.84
N VAL A 40 1.85 -16.04 34.90
CA VAL A 40 1.97 -16.70 36.20
C VAL A 40 1.17 -18.01 36.16
N PHE A 41 1.78 -19.11 36.58
CA PHE A 41 1.09 -20.39 36.77
C PHE A 41 0.33 -20.41 38.09
N HIS A 42 -0.81 -21.11 38.13
CA HIS A 42 -1.56 -21.30 39.37
C HIS A 42 -0.77 -22.12 40.39
N ASP A 43 -0.18 -23.22 39.95
CA ASP A 43 0.65 -24.16 40.71
C ASP A 43 1.56 -24.97 39.77
N THR A 44 2.29 -25.95 40.31
CA THR A 44 3.21 -26.80 39.56
C THR A 44 2.52 -27.75 38.59
N ASP A 45 1.32 -28.23 38.95
CA ASP A 45 0.58 -29.20 38.15
C ASP A 45 0.02 -28.51 36.90
N HIS A 46 -0.52 -27.30 37.05
CA HIS A 46 -0.91 -26.45 35.91
C HIS A 46 0.28 -26.15 34.99
N ALA A 47 1.47 -25.89 35.54
CA ALA A 47 2.65 -25.69 34.70
C ALA A 47 3.00 -26.96 33.89
N GLU A 48 3.01 -28.13 34.53
CA GLU A 48 3.27 -29.42 33.87
C GLU A 48 2.26 -29.71 32.75
N SER A 49 0.96 -29.47 32.99
CA SER A 49 -0.09 -29.65 31.98
C SER A 49 0.06 -28.70 30.78
N LEU A 50 0.50 -27.46 30.99
CA LEU A 50 0.76 -26.54 29.88
C LEU A 50 1.97 -26.97 29.03
N PHE A 51 3.07 -27.42 29.66
CA PHE A 51 4.28 -27.83 28.94
C PHE A 51 4.15 -29.19 28.24
N SER A 52 3.21 -30.03 28.66
CA SER A 52 2.86 -31.29 28.00
C SER A 52 1.82 -31.13 26.88
N LEU A 53 1.22 -29.94 26.74
CA LEU A 53 0.09 -29.64 25.86
C LEU A 53 -1.21 -30.37 26.23
N ASP A 54 -1.30 -30.87 27.48
CA ASP A 54 -2.53 -31.48 28.02
C ASP A 54 -3.60 -30.42 28.33
N GLU A 55 -3.16 -29.20 28.67
CA GLU A 55 -4.04 -28.05 28.89
C GLU A 55 -3.67 -26.88 27.95
N PRO A 56 -4.65 -26.25 27.28
CA PRO A 56 -4.38 -25.03 26.52
C PRO A 56 -4.17 -23.85 27.47
N GLY A 57 -3.10 -23.07 27.24
CA GLY A 57 -2.90 -21.84 28.00
C GLY A 57 -1.64 -21.09 27.60
N ASN A 58 -1.36 -20.01 28.33
CA ASN A 58 -0.25 -19.12 28.04
C ASN A 58 0.94 -19.42 28.95
N ILE A 59 2.09 -19.67 28.35
CA ILE A 59 3.36 -19.91 29.04
C ILE A 59 4.27 -18.69 28.89
N TYR A 60 4.56 -18.34 27.63
CA TYR A 60 5.48 -17.29 27.26
C TYR A 60 5.10 -16.70 25.90
N SER A 61 5.16 -15.37 25.77
CA SER A 61 4.68 -14.62 24.58
C SER A 61 5.39 -14.96 23.27
N ARG A 62 6.54 -15.64 23.31
CA ARG A 62 7.23 -16.15 22.12
C ARG A 62 6.39 -17.20 21.37
N ILE A 63 5.56 -17.97 22.06
CA ILE A 63 4.76 -19.06 21.46
C ILE A 63 3.24 -18.85 21.60
N GLY A 64 2.80 -17.99 22.52
CA GLY A 64 1.38 -17.68 22.71
C GLY A 64 1.17 -16.40 23.52
N ASN A 65 0.30 -15.52 23.01
CA ASN A 65 -0.08 -14.25 23.65
C ASN A 65 -1.56 -13.98 23.36
N PRO A 66 -2.40 -13.59 24.35
CA PRO A 66 -3.83 -13.40 24.12
C PRO A 66 -4.18 -12.37 23.04
N THR A 67 -3.38 -11.30 22.89
CA THR A 67 -3.57 -10.30 21.82
C THR A 67 -3.33 -10.92 20.44
N VAL A 68 -2.27 -11.72 20.33
CA VAL A 68 -1.88 -12.42 19.09
C VAL A 68 -2.88 -13.52 18.77
N GLU A 69 -3.38 -14.22 19.77
CA GLU A 69 -4.36 -15.30 19.62
C GLU A 69 -5.68 -14.79 18.99
N VAL A 70 -6.15 -13.60 19.37
CA VAL A 70 -7.33 -12.99 18.71
C VAL A 70 -7.07 -12.78 17.21
N PHE A 71 -5.88 -12.25 16.86
CA PHE A 71 -5.49 -12.06 15.46
C PHE A 71 -5.43 -13.40 14.70
N GLU A 72 -4.80 -14.41 15.29
CA GLU A 72 -4.69 -15.76 14.71
C GLU A 72 -6.07 -16.39 14.48
N LYS A 73 -6.93 -16.43 15.51
CA LYS A 73 -8.28 -17.00 15.41
C LYS A 73 -9.12 -16.27 14.37
N ARG A 74 -9.02 -14.94 14.31
CA ARG A 74 -9.74 -14.15 13.32
C ARG A 74 -9.27 -14.47 11.90
N MET A 75 -7.97 -14.57 11.66
CA MET A 75 -7.43 -14.97 10.36
C MET A 75 -7.86 -16.37 9.95
N ALA A 76 -7.84 -17.35 10.87
CA ALA A 76 -8.32 -18.70 10.60
C ALA A 76 -9.79 -18.69 10.17
N LEU A 77 -10.65 -17.96 10.88
CA LEU A 77 -12.08 -17.82 10.53
C LEU A 77 -12.29 -17.15 9.16
N LEU A 78 -11.50 -16.13 8.84
CA LEU A 78 -11.61 -15.40 7.57
C LEU A 78 -11.21 -16.25 6.36
N GLU A 79 -10.22 -17.13 6.51
CA GLU A 79 -9.72 -18.04 5.46
C GLU A 79 -10.45 -19.40 5.41
N ASP A 80 -11.42 -19.66 6.31
CA ASP A 80 -12.06 -20.99 6.47
C ASP A 80 -11.06 -22.11 6.89
N GLY A 81 -10.05 -21.72 7.68
CA GLY A 81 -9.08 -22.60 8.30
C GLY A 81 -9.45 -23.03 9.72
N VAL A 82 -8.80 -24.09 10.21
CA VAL A 82 -9.02 -24.63 11.56
C VAL A 82 -8.26 -23.87 12.64
N ALA A 83 -7.10 -23.30 12.29
CA ALA A 83 -6.25 -22.54 13.21
C ALA A 83 -5.17 -21.76 12.44
N ALA A 84 -4.51 -20.83 13.14
CA ALA A 84 -3.42 -20.04 12.57
C ALA A 84 -2.30 -19.79 13.59
N VAL A 85 -1.11 -19.46 13.08
CA VAL A 85 0.06 -19.03 13.84
C VAL A 85 0.61 -17.76 13.21
N ALA A 86 0.67 -16.69 14.00
CA ALA A 86 1.23 -15.42 13.58
C ALA A 86 2.74 -15.38 13.80
N THR A 87 3.44 -14.74 12.87
CA THR A 87 4.89 -14.64 12.84
C THR A 87 5.34 -13.20 12.67
N SER A 88 6.62 -12.93 12.91
CA SER A 88 7.20 -11.59 12.86
C SER A 88 7.15 -10.93 11.48
N SER A 89 6.95 -11.69 10.39
CA SER A 89 6.82 -11.19 9.02
C SER A 89 6.23 -12.24 8.07
N GLY A 90 5.72 -11.82 6.90
CA GLY A 90 5.30 -12.76 5.86
C GLY A 90 6.41 -13.73 5.42
N MET A 91 7.66 -13.24 5.35
CA MET A 91 8.81 -14.10 5.05
C MET A 91 9.01 -15.20 6.10
N SER A 92 8.77 -14.88 7.38
CA SER A 92 8.81 -15.86 8.46
C SER A 92 7.66 -16.87 8.33
N ALA A 93 6.44 -16.43 7.99
CA ALA A 93 5.32 -17.34 7.74
C ALA A 93 5.66 -18.36 6.62
N ILE A 94 6.20 -17.89 5.49
CA ILE A 94 6.62 -18.75 4.39
C ILE A 94 7.74 -19.71 4.83
N THR A 95 8.80 -19.16 5.45
CA THR A 95 9.97 -19.95 5.86
C THR A 95 9.58 -21.06 6.83
N LEU A 96 8.82 -20.74 7.88
CA LEU A 96 8.42 -21.73 8.87
C LEU A 96 7.46 -22.75 8.28
N SER A 97 6.62 -22.39 7.30
CA SER A 97 5.74 -23.36 6.61
C SER A 97 6.54 -24.40 5.83
N ILE A 98 7.62 -23.98 5.14
CA ILE A 98 8.49 -24.92 4.42
C ILE A 98 9.32 -25.77 5.38
N LEU A 99 9.94 -25.16 6.39
CA LEU A 99 10.75 -25.88 7.39
C LEU A 99 9.92 -26.83 8.25
N ASN A 100 8.61 -26.68 8.31
CA ASN A 100 7.73 -27.62 9.02
C ASN A 100 7.56 -28.94 8.27
N LEU A 101 7.85 -28.96 6.96
CA LEU A 101 7.58 -30.05 6.03
C LEU A 101 8.83 -30.67 5.41
N ALA A 102 9.86 -29.84 5.18
CA ALA A 102 11.05 -30.21 4.43
C ALA A 102 12.32 -30.05 5.25
N SER A 103 13.18 -31.05 5.15
CA SER A 103 14.49 -31.13 5.80
C SER A 103 15.61 -31.25 4.75
N ALA A 104 16.86 -31.27 5.18
CA ALA A 104 17.99 -31.41 4.27
C ALA A 104 17.89 -32.69 3.42
N GLY A 105 17.93 -32.55 2.10
CA GLY A 105 17.72 -33.63 1.13
C GLY A 105 16.35 -33.62 0.46
N ASP A 106 15.36 -32.94 1.05
CA ASP A 106 14.02 -32.82 0.49
C ASP A 106 13.92 -31.76 -0.61
N GLU A 107 12.79 -31.78 -1.32
CA GLU A 107 12.47 -30.86 -2.41
C GLU A 107 11.11 -30.18 -2.17
N ILE A 108 10.94 -28.96 -2.68
CA ILE A 108 9.61 -28.38 -2.93
C ILE A 108 9.50 -27.96 -4.40
N VAL A 109 8.28 -27.96 -4.93
CA VAL A 109 7.98 -27.40 -6.26
C VAL A 109 7.28 -26.07 -6.07
N ALA A 110 7.76 -25.02 -6.72
CA ALA A 110 7.21 -23.67 -6.59
C ALA A 110 6.88 -23.06 -7.94
N GLY A 111 5.82 -22.25 -8.02
CA GLY A 111 5.61 -21.37 -9.17
C GLY A 111 6.81 -20.42 -9.34
N SER A 112 7.12 -20.01 -10.57
CA SER A 112 8.21 -19.06 -10.85
C SER A 112 7.83 -17.60 -10.56
N ASN A 113 6.53 -17.26 -10.65
CA ASN A 113 6.04 -15.88 -10.60
C ASN A 113 5.76 -15.46 -9.16
N LEU A 114 6.81 -15.43 -8.34
CA LEU A 114 6.72 -15.14 -6.91
C LEU A 114 7.13 -13.70 -6.57
N TYR A 115 6.76 -13.26 -5.39
CA TYR A 115 7.43 -12.15 -4.73
C TYR A 115 8.96 -12.39 -4.72
N GLY A 116 9.74 -11.39 -5.14
CA GLY A 116 11.19 -11.52 -5.28
C GLY A 116 11.91 -11.93 -3.99
N GLY A 117 11.39 -11.57 -2.81
CA GLY A 117 11.93 -12.05 -1.54
C GLY A 117 11.70 -13.56 -1.32
N THR A 118 10.52 -14.07 -1.69
CA THR A 118 10.19 -15.50 -1.68
C THR A 118 11.03 -16.27 -2.69
N TYR A 119 11.16 -15.75 -3.91
CA TYR A 119 12.03 -16.33 -4.93
C TYR A 119 13.47 -16.45 -4.42
N ASN A 120 14.03 -15.39 -3.83
CA ASN A 120 15.39 -15.42 -3.28
C ASN A 120 15.54 -16.36 -2.08
N LEU A 121 14.53 -16.43 -1.20
CA LEU A 121 14.50 -17.43 -0.12
C LEU A 121 14.63 -18.85 -0.70
N PHE A 122 13.86 -19.15 -1.74
CA PHE A 122 13.79 -20.47 -2.36
C PHE A 122 15.02 -20.80 -3.22
N ALA A 123 15.51 -19.85 -4.01
CA ALA A 123 16.61 -20.08 -4.94
C ALA A 123 17.99 -20.06 -4.25
N VAL A 124 18.15 -19.30 -3.16
CA VAL A 124 19.46 -19.03 -2.55
C VAL A 124 19.54 -19.50 -1.10
N THR A 125 18.51 -19.23 -0.30
CA THR A 125 18.61 -19.44 1.15
C THR A 125 18.31 -20.88 1.55
N LEU A 126 17.19 -21.45 1.11
CA LEU A 126 16.81 -22.84 1.42
C LEU A 126 17.82 -23.90 0.92
N PRO A 127 18.42 -23.76 -0.29
CA PRO A 127 19.43 -24.72 -0.75
C PRO A 127 20.68 -24.77 0.14
N ARG A 128 21.01 -23.69 0.86
CA ARG A 128 22.11 -23.69 1.84
C ARG A 128 21.81 -24.55 3.07
N TYR A 129 20.53 -24.81 3.35
CA TYR A 129 20.07 -25.73 4.38
C TYR A 129 19.74 -27.12 3.81
N GLY A 130 20.10 -27.38 2.54
CA GLY A 130 19.90 -28.67 1.88
C GLY A 130 18.49 -28.91 1.36
N ILE A 131 17.59 -27.92 1.40
CA ILE A 131 16.24 -28.02 0.82
C ILE A 131 16.28 -27.46 -0.59
N ASN A 132 16.01 -28.31 -1.58
CA ASN A 132 16.05 -27.90 -2.98
C ASN A 132 14.69 -27.38 -3.45
N VAL A 133 14.69 -26.42 -4.37
CA VAL A 133 13.46 -25.87 -4.95
C VAL A 133 13.48 -26.02 -6.47
N LYS A 134 12.39 -26.56 -7.02
CA LYS A 134 12.15 -26.62 -8.47
C LYS A 134 11.12 -25.57 -8.84
N PHE A 135 11.52 -24.60 -9.66
CA PHE A 135 10.62 -23.58 -10.17
C PHE A 135 9.94 -24.05 -11.45
N VAL A 136 8.63 -23.79 -11.56
CA VAL A 136 7.82 -24.12 -12.73
C VAL A 136 6.93 -22.94 -13.10
N ASP A 137 6.60 -22.82 -14.39
CA ASP A 137 5.59 -21.87 -14.83
C ASP A 137 4.21 -22.30 -14.29
N PRO A 138 3.56 -21.47 -13.44
CA PRO A 138 2.32 -21.84 -12.77
C PRO A 138 1.07 -21.80 -13.67
N ASP A 139 1.16 -21.27 -14.89
CA ASP A 139 0.00 -21.12 -15.79
C ASP A 139 -0.54 -22.48 -16.27
N ASN A 140 0.29 -23.53 -16.25
CA ASN A 140 -0.12 -24.89 -16.58
C ASN A 140 0.13 -25.84 -15.39
N PRO A 141 -0.94 -26.36 -14.74
CA PRO A 141 -0.84 -27.34 -13.64
C PRO A 141 0.03 -28.57 -13.96
N GLU A 142 0.10 -29.00 -15.23
CA GLU A 142 0.95 -30.13 -15.64
C GLU A 142 2.44 -29.89 -15.39
N ASN A 143 2.89 -28.63 -15.37
CA ASN A 143 4.28 -28.30 -15.07
C ASN A 143 4.64 -28.67 -13.63
N PHE A 144 3.71 -28.49 -12.68
CA PHE A 144 3.89 -28.97 -11.31
C PHE A 144 4.00 -30.49 -11.28
N ARG A 145 3.08 -31.20 -11.95
CA ARG A 145 3.07 -32.67 -12.02
C ARG A 145 4.39 -33.22 -12.52
N ALA A 146 4.94 -32.62 -13.58
CA ALA A 146 6.21 -33.04 -14.17
C ALA A 146 7.42 -32.80 -13.26
N ALA A 147 7.37 -31.81 -12.36
CA ALA A 147 8.48 -31.46 -11.48
C ALA A 147 8.49 -32.23 -10.14
N ILE A 148 7.33 -32.74 -9.71
CA ILE A 148 7.15 -33.50 -8.48
C ILE A 148 7.95 -34.80 -8.52
N THR A 149 8.61 -35.13 -7.40
CA THR A 149 9.31 -36.41 -7.19
C THR A 149 8.95 -37.00 -5.83
N GLU A 150 9.47 -38.19 -5.53
CA GLU A 150 9.34 -38.81 -4.20
C GLU A 150 9.90 -37.95 -3.06
N ARG A 151 10.89 -37.09 -3.35
CA ARG A 151 11.47 -36.16 -2.37
C ARG A 151 10.66 -34.89 -2.19
N THR A 152 9.64 -34.64 -3.01
CA THR A 152 8.82 -33.43 -2.90
C THR A 152 7.98 -33.48 -1.64
N LYS A 153 8.03 -32.40 -0.83
CA LYS A 153 7.29 -32.26 0.43
C LYS A 153 6.17 -31.22 0.38
N ALA A 154 6.17 -30.33 -0.60
CA ALA A 154 5.11 -29.35 -0.79
C ALA A 154 5.11 -28.79 -2.22
N VAL A 155 3.95 -28.30 -2.64
CA VAL A 155 3.80 -27.36 -3.75
C VAL A 155 3.55 -25.96 -3.17
N PHE A 156 4.22 -24.94 -3.71
CA PHE A 156 4.05 -23.54 -3.30
C PHE A 156 3.68 -22.65 -4.48
N ALA A 157 2.69 -21.78 -4.32
CA ALA A 157 2.37 -20.77 -5.32
C ALA A 157 1.69 -19.53 -4.71
N GLU A 158 1.59 -18.44 -5.47
CA GLU A 158 0.85 -17.24 -5.08
C GLU A 158 -0.49 -17.20 -5.80
N THR A 159 -1.53 -16.71 -5.13
CA THR A 159 -2.87 -16.58 -5.74
C THR A 159 -2.84 -15.64 -6.95
N ILE A 160 -2.13 -14.52 -6.81
CA ILE A 160 -1.84 -13.55 -7.88
C ILE A 160 -0.32 -13.41 -7.92
N GLY A 161 0.31 -13.89 -9.00
CA GLY A 161 1.76 -13.88 -9.15
C GLY A 161 2.32 -12.48 -9.41
N ASN A 162 3.62 -12.30 -9.13
CA ASN A 162 4.31 -11.03 -9.34
C ASN A 162 5.56 -11.23 -10.21
N PRO A 163 5.87 -10.34 -11.18
CA PRO A 163 5.17 -9.10 -11.56
C PRO A 163 4.03 -9.28 -12.58
N GLY A 164 3.85 -10.49 -13.12
CA GLY A 164 2.94 -10.77 -14.25
C GLY A 164 1.45 -10.76 -13.93
N LEU A 165 1.07 -10.73 -12.64
CA LEU A 165 -0.32 -10.72 -12.17
C LEU A 165 -1.17 -11.90 -12.69
N GLN A 166 -0.54 -13.01 -13.10
CA GLN A 166 -1.28 -14.22 -13.43
C GLN A 166 -2.00 -14.75 -12.19
N VAL A 167 -3.19 -15.29 -12.41
CA VAL A 167 -4.03 -15.87 -11.35
C VAL A 167 -3.92 -17.38 -11.40
N LEU A 168 -3.52 -17.97 -10.29
CA LEU A 168 -3.34 -19.41 -10.14
C LEU A 168 -4.69 -20.14 -10.17
N ASP A 169 -4.79 -21.22 -10.97
CA ASP A 169 -5.91 -22.17 -10.87
C ASP A 169 -5.72 -23.09 -9.66
N VAL A 170 -6.13 -22.61 -8.48
CA VAL A 170 -5.86 -23.29 -7.19
C VAL A 170 -6.42 -24.71 -7.17
N ALA A 171 -7.63 -24.92 -7.69
CA ALA A 171 -8.24 -26.25 -7.68
C ALA A 171 -7.45 -27.25 -8.53
N ALA A 172 -7.01 -26.85 -9.72
CA ALA A 172 -6.25 -27.72 -10.60
C ALA A 172 -4.86 -28.05 -10.01
N VAL A 173 -4.18 -27.08 -9.39
CA VAL A 173 -2.87 -27.31 -8.76
C VAL A 173 -3.01 -28.11 -7.46
N ALA A 174 -4.08 -27.92 -6.69
CA ALA A 174 -4.36 -28.73 -5.51
C ALA A 174 -4.57 -30.21 -5.88
N GLU A 175 -5.32 -30.48 -6.94
CA GLU A 175 -5.52 -31.85 -7.46
C GLU A 175 -4.17 -32.52 -7.79
N VAL A 176 -3.29 -31.83 -8.53
CA VAL A 176 -1.93 -32.30 -8.84
C VAL A 176 -1.13 -32.61 -7.57
N ALA A 177 -1.16 -31.71 -6.58
CA ALA A 177 -0.43 -31.89 -5.33
C ALA A 177 -0.94 -33.10 -4.54
N HIS A 178 -2.27 -33.24 -4.44
CA HIS A 178 -2.92 -34.32 -3.70
C HIS A 178 -2.76 -35.68 -4.36
N GLU A 179 -2.75 -35.76 -5.70
CA GLU A 179 -2.40 -36.98 -6.45
C GLU A 179 -1.01 -37.52 -6.04
N ALA A 180 -0.07 -36.62 -5.74
CA ALA A 180 1.28 -36.96 -5.30
C ALA A 180 1.43 -37.06 -3.77
N GLY A 181 0.34 -36.93 -3.01
CA GLY A 181 0.33 -36.98 -1.55
C GLY A 181 1.14 -35.86 -0.89
N VAL A 182 1.19 -34.66 -1.48
CA VAL A 182 1.84 -33.48 -0.89
C VAL A 182 0.86 -32.32 -0.73
N PRO A 183 1.03 -31.44 0.26
CA PRO A 183 0.16 -30.29 0.45
C PRO A 183 0.43 -29.18 -0.56
N LEU A 184 -0.61 -28.41 -0.89
CA LEU A 184 -0.50 -27.12 -1.56
C LEU A 184 -0.48 -25.98 -0.53
N ILE A 185 0.58 -25.17 -0.58
CA ILE A 185 0.73 -23.93 0.20
C ILE A 185 0.48 -22.75 -0.75
N VAL A 186 -0.47 -21.89 -0.40
CA VAL A 186 -0.81 -20.70 -1.20
C VAL A 186 -0.50 -19.42 -0.43
N ASP A 187 0.33 -18.55 -1.00
CA ASP A 187 0.40 -17.15 -0.56
C ASP A 187 -0.81 -16.38 -1.11
N ASN A 188 -1.69 -15.94 -0.21
CA ASN A 188 -2.93 -15.25 -0.55
C ASN A 188 -2.87 -13.74 -0.25
N THR A 189 -1.66 -13.18 -0.08
CA THR A 189 -1.46 -11.79 0.35
C THR A 189 -2.16 -10.79 -0.58
N PHE A 190 -2.07 -10.97 -1.91
CA PHE A 190 -2.58 -10.01 -2.91
C PHE A 190 -4.10 -10.01 -3.04
N ALA A 191 -4.74 -11.18 -2.94
CA ALA A 191 -6.19 -11.29 -3.03
C ALA A 191 -6.84 -10.97 -1.69
N THR A 192 -6.22 -11.33 -0.56
CA THR A 192 -6.81 -11.28 0.80
C THR A 192 -7.97 -12.27 0.96
N PRO A 193 -8.33 -12.66 2.20
CA PRO A 193 -9.51 -13.51 2.43
C PRO A 193 -10.83 -12.88 2.00
N HIS A 194 -10.87 -11.57 1.71
CA HIS A 194 -12.07 -10.88 1.26
C HIS A 194 -12.38 -11.13 -0.23
N VAL A 195 -11.36 -11.31 -1.07
CA VAL A 195 -11.54 -11.57 -2.51
C VAL A 195 -11.51 -13.06 -2.79
N PHE A 196 -10.68 -13.82 -2.07
CA PHE A 196 -10.47 -15.23 -2.36
C PHE A 196 -10.02 -16.01 -1.13
N LYS A 197 -10.53 -17.24 -0.98
CA LYS A 197 -10.17 -18.17 0.10
C LYS A 197 -9.62 -19.47 -0.51
N PRO A 198 -8.30 -19.61 -0.67
CA PRO A 198 -7.71 -20.78 -1.33
C PRO A 198 -8.08 -22.11 -0.68
N ILE A 199 -8.34 -22.14 0.64
CA ILE A 199 -8.72 -23.34 1.38
C ILE A 199 -10.02 -23.95 0.85
N GLU A 200 -11.00 -23.11 0.49
CA GLU A 200 -12.26 -23.55 -0.13
C GLU A 200 -12.06 -24.17 -1.53
N TRP A 201 -10.90 -23.93 -2.14
CA TRP A 201 -10.51 -24.39 -3.48
C TRP A 201 -9.45 -25.50 -3.46
N GLY A 202 -9.14 -26.07 -2.28
CA GLY A 202 -8.27 -27.24 -2.15
C GLY A 202 -6.86 -26.95 -1.67
N ALA A 203 -6.49 -25.69 -1.42
CA ALA A 203 -5.23 -25.41 -0.72
C ALA A 203 -5.28 -25.97 0.71
N ASP A 204 -4.16 -26.50 1.17
CA ASP A 204 -4.06 -27.09 2.51
C ASP A 204 -3.62 -26.06 3.54
N ILE A 205 -2.64 -25.23 3.16
CA ILE A 205 -2.06 -24.18 3.99
C ILE A 205 -2.14 -22.86 3.23
N VAL A 206 -2.52 -21.79 3.93
CA VAL A 206 -2.48 -20.42 3.40
C VAL A 206 -1.51 -19.59 4.20
N VAL A 207 -0.70 -18.79 3.52
CA VAL A 207 0.20 -17.82 4.16
C VAL A 207 -0.14 -16.41 3.72
N HIS A 208 0.07 -15.46 4.63
CA HIS A 208 -0.05 -14.03 4.35
C HIS A 208 1.14 -13.25 4.89
N SER A 209 1.53 -12.24 4.12
CA SER A 209 2.16 -11.05 4.68
C SER A 209 1.09 -10.12 5.24
N ALA A 210 0.79 -10.26 6.53
CA ALA A 210 -0.15 -9.40 7.23
C ALA A 210 0.23 -7.91 7.19
N THR A 211 1.50 -7.64 6.90
CA THR A 211 2.06 -6.30 6.63
C THR A 211 1.32 -5.52 5.54
N LYS A 212 0.68 -6.21 4.58
CA LYS A 212 0.05 -5.61 3.40
C LYS A 212 -1.41 -5.26 3.69
N TRP A 213 -2.38 -5.69 2.88
CA TRP A 213 -3.78 -5.28 3.01
C TRP A 213 -4.44 -5.63 4.34
N ILE A 214 -4.02 -6.71 5.01
CA ILE A 214 -4.48 -7.06 6.37
C ILE A 214 -4.22 -5.89 7.33
N GLY A 215 -2.96 -5.44 7.42
CA GLY A 215 -2.59 -4.27 8.20
C GLY A 215 -3.10 -2.96 7.59
N GLY A 216 -2.97 -2.79 6.27
CA GLY A 216 -3.60 -1.74 5.45
C GLY A 216 -3.07 -0.32 5.61
N HIS A 217 -2.25 -0.05 6.62
CA HIS A 217 -1.90 1.33 7.01
C HIS A 217 -0.39 1.65 6.94
N GLY A 218 0.43 0.69 6.53
CA GLY A 218 1.89 0.86 6.42
C GLY A 218 2.63 0.97 7.76
N THR A 219 2.06 0.42 8.84
CA THR A 219 2.54 0.65 10.22
C THR A 219 3.15 -0.56 10.93
N SER A 220 2.84 -1.79 10.49
CA SER A 220 3.22 -3.00 11.23
C SER A 220 3.64 -4.12 10.30
N ILE A 221 4.80 -4.70 10.57
CA ILE A 221 5.26 -5.92 9.91
C ILE A 221 4.70 -7.12 10.69
N GLY A 222 4.15 -8.08 9.94
CA GLY A 222 3.66 -9.34 10.46
C GLY A 222 3.39 -10.35 9.35
N GLY A 223 3.35 -11.61 9.73
CA GLY A 223 2.93 -12.72 8.88
C GLY A 223 1.97 -13.63 9.64
N VAL A 224 1.28 -14.49 8.89
CA VAL A 224 0.41 -15.51 9.48
C VAL A 224 0.38 -16.73 8.58
N VAL A 225 0.43 -17.91 9.21
CA VAL A 225 0.21 -19.21 8.58
C VAL A 225 -1.16 -19.71 9.04
N ILE A 226 -2.01 -20.12 8.11
CA ILE A 226 -3.34 -20.67 8.37
C ILE A 226 -3.34 -22.11 7.88
N ASP A 227 -3.76 -23.01 8.78
CA ASP A 227 -3.93 -24.43 8.48
C ASP A 227 -5.40 -24.69 8.13
N GLY A 228 -5.64 -25.29 6.98
CA GLY A 228 -6.98 -25.70 6.54
C GLY A 228 -7.50 -26.92 7.29
N GLY A 229 -6.63 -27.72 7.91
CA GLY A 229 -7.00 -28.93 8.66
C GLY A 229 -7.58 -30.05 7.80
N ARG A 230 -7.35 -30.01 6.49
CA ARG A 230 -7.92 -30.94 5.50
C ARG A 230 -6.90 -31.96 4.97
N PHE A 231 -5.61 -31.64 5.05
CA PHE A 231 -4.54 -32.53 4.60
C PHE A 231 -4.32 -33.69 5.57
N ASN A 232 -4.13 -34.90 5.04
CA ASN A 232 -3.83 -36.07 5.87
C ASN A 232 -2.32 -36.14 6.19
N TRP A 233 -1.95 -35.70 7.39
CA TRP A 233 -0.56 -35.80 7.89
C TRP A 233 -0.16 -37.20 8.34
N ASN A 234 -1.11 -38.13 8.53
CA ASN A 234 -0.84 -39.48 8.99
C ASN A 234 -0.41 -40.39 7.83
N THR A 235 0.77 -40.13 7.27
CA THR A 235 1.33 -40.86 6.11
C THR A 235 2.83 -41.10 6.28
N GLU A 236 3.36 -42.12 5.60
CA GLU A 236 4.80 -42.44 5.60
C GLU A 236 5.67 -41.33 4.97
N LYS A 237 5.07 -40.46 4.16
CA LYS A 237 5.77 -39.34 3.51
C LYS A 237 6.17 -38.24 4.50
N PHE A 238 5.48 -38.16 5.64
CA PHE A 238 5.66 -37.14 6.67
C PHE A 238 5.94 -37.78 8.04
N PRO A 239 7.07 -38.51 8.20
CA PRO A 239 7.38 -39.25 9.43
C PRO A 239 7.49 -38.34 10.66
N GLU A 240 7.95 -37.10 10.50
CA GLU A 240 8.01 -36.12 11.61
C GLU A 240 6.65 -35.77 12.21
N PHE A 241 5.54 -36.15 11.57
CA PHE A 241 4.19 -35.99 12.10
C PHE A 241 3.63 -37.27 12.73
N THR A 242 4.16 -38.44 12.39
CA THR A 242 3.65 -39.75 12.83
C THR A 242 4.54 -40.43 13.87
N GLU A 243 5.85 -40.17 13.82
CA GLU A 243 6.83 -40.67 14.78
C GLU A 243 6.90 -39.81 16.04
N PRO A 244 7.27 -40.40 17.20
CA PRO A 244 7.42 -39.65 18.44
C PRO A 244 8.48 -38.55 18.34
N ASP A 245 8.08 -37.32 18.59
CA ASP A 245 8.97 -36.17 18.65
C ASP A 245 9.81 -36.18 19.94
N THR A 246 11.09 -36.54 19.80
CA THR A 246 12.04 -36.57 20.92
C THR A 246 12.31 -35.20 21.55
N SER A 247 12.02 -34.10 20.84
CA SER A 247 12.17 -32.74 21.36
C SER A 247 10.97 -32.26 22.19
N TYR A 248 9.88 -33.04 22.20
CA TYR A 248 8.62 -32.67 22.82
C TYR A 248 7.88 -33.89 23.42
N ASN A 249 8.53 -34.56 24.39
CA ASN A 249 7.94 -35.64 25.19
C ASN A 249 7.30 -36.80 24.41
N GLY A 250 7.73 -37.05 23.17
CA GLY A 250 7.25 -38.16 22.35
C GLY A 250 5.88 -37.93 21.71
N ILE A 251 5.42 -36.68 21.64
CA ILE A 251 4.19 -36.31 20.91
C ILE A 251 4.28 -36.78 19.45
N ARG A 252 3.17 -37.28 18.92
CA ARG A 252 2.99 -37.63 17.51
C ARG A 252 1.91 -36.74 16.92
N TYR A 253 2.32 -35.65 16.28
CA TYR A 253 1.42 -34.57 15.87
C TYR A 253 0.17 -35.03 15.10
N ALA A 254 0.31 -35.89 14.10
CA ALA A 254 -0.81 -36.41 13.31
C ALA A 254 -1.77 -37.31 14.10
N VAL A 255 -1.26 -38.02 15.11
CA VAL A 255 -2.05 -38.96 15.92
C VAL A 255 -2.74 -38.22 17.07
N ASP A 256 -2.00 -37.36 17.76
CA ASP A 256 -2.45 -36.74 19.01
C ASP A 256 -3.26 -35.45 18.75
N PHE A 257 -3.01 -34.74 17.64
CA PHE A 257 -3.70 -33.48 17.30
C PHE A 257 -4.58 -33.55 16.04
N GLY A 258 -4.49 -34.64 15.25
CA GLY A 258 -5.31 -34.84 14.05
C GLY A 258 -5.26 -33.65 13.08
N THR A 259 -6.38 -32.96 12.90
CA THR A 259 -6.51 -31.82 11.98
C THR A 259 -5.68 -30.59 12.38
N LEU A 260 -5.18 -30.53 13.62
CA LEU A 260 -4.32 -29.44 14.11
C LEU A 260 -2.82 -29.77 14.08
N ALA A 261 -2.44 -30.92 13.50
CA ALA A 261 -1.06 -31.41 13.54
C ALA A 261 -0.04 -30.41 12.99
N PHE A 262 -0.31 -29.83 11.81
CA PHE A 262 0.62 -28.92 11.14
C PHE A 262 0.84 -27.65 11.93
N ILE A 263 -0.25 -26.97 12.31
CA ILE A 263 -0.14 -25.69 12.99
C ILE A 263 0.42 -25.80 14.42
N THR A 264 0.12 -26.89 15.13
CA THR A 264 0.66 -27.15 16.46
C THR A 264 2.17 -27.34 16.38
N LYS A 265 2.66 -28.15 15.43
CA LYS A 265 4.11 -28.36 15.23
C LYS A 265 4.85 -27.04 14.94
N ILE A 266 4.30 -26.16 14.08
CA ILE A 266 4.86 -24.82 13.85
C ILE A 266 4.99 -24.05 15.17
N ARG A 267 3.93 -24.01 15.98
CA ARG A 267 3.91 -23.22 17.22
C ARG A 267 4.93 -23.72 18.24
N VAL A 268 4.96 -25.03 18.48
CA VAL A 268 5.69 -25.60 19.63
C VAL A 268 7.13 -25.95 19.31
N GLN A 269 7.46 -26.19 18.04
CA GLN A 269 8.85 -26.38 17.59
C GLN A 269 9.40 -25.11 16.94
N LEU A 270 8.89 -24.74 15.76
CA LEU A 270 9.59 -23.76 14.92
C LEU A 270 9.50 -22.33 15.45
N LEU A 271 8.33 -21.89 15.89
CA LEU A 271 8.17 -20.57 16.50
C LEU A 271 8.92 -20.48 17.83
N ARG A 272 8.96 -21.58 18.59
CA ARG A 272 9.79 -21.71 19.79
C ARG A 272 11.28 -21.54 19.41
N ASP A 273 11.78 -22.31 18.46
CA ASP A 273 13.22 -22.46 18.27
C ASP A 273 13.83 -21.34 17.41
N PHE A 274 13.11 -20.83 16.40
CA PHE A 274 13.54 -19.67 15.61
C PHE A 274 13.17 -18.33 16.25
N GLY A 275 12.16 -18.29 17.13
CA GLY A 275 11.75 -17.07 17.83
C GLY A 275 11.17 -15.97 16.94
N ALA A 276 10.66 -16.31 15.76
CA ALA A 276 10.07 -15.37 14.80
C ALA A 276 8.64 -14.94 15.20
N SER A 277 8.47 -14.49 16.44
CA SER A 277 7.17 -14.18 17.05
C SER A 277 6.66 -12.79 16.68
N LEU A 278 5.34 -12.67 16.50
CA LEU A 278 4.68 -11.38 16.32
C LEU A 278 4.58 -10.63 17.66
N SER A 279 4.83 -9.32 17.67
CA SER A 279 4.67 -8.52 18.89
C SER A 279 3.18 -8.27 19.19
N PRO A 280 2.77 -8.21 20.47
CA PRO A 280 1.38 -7.89 20.84
C PRO A 280 0.93 -6.52 20.31
N GLN A 281 1.84 -5.54 20.26
CA GLN A 281 1.57 -4.23 19.70
C GLN A 281 1.27 -4.30 18.19
N ASN A 282 2.04 -5.08 17.41
CA ASN A 282 1.76 -5.25 15.99
C ASN A 282 0.48 -6.06 15.78
N ALA A 283 0.26 -7.12 16.56
CA ALA A 283 -0.99 -7.88 16.49
C ALA A 283 -2.22 -7.00 16.72
N PHE A 284 -2.18 -6.11 17.73
CA PHE A 284 -3.24 -5.13 17.95
C PHE A 284 -3.46 -4.23 16.74
N GLN A 285 -2.41 -3.68 16.13
CA GLN A 285 -2.54 -2.84 14.93
C GLN A 285 -3.09 -3.62 13.72
N LEU A 286 -2.68 -4.88 13.55
CA LEU A 286 -3.20 -5.76 12.50
C LEU A 286 -4.67 -6.10 12.72
N ILE A 287 -5.11 -6.27 13.97
CA ILE A 287 -6.54 -6.43 14.32
C ILE A 287 -7.34 -5.19 13.90
N GLN A 288 -6.84 -3.98 14.15
CA GLN A 288 -7.49 -2.74 13.69
C GLN A 288 -7.57 -2.68 12.16
N GLY A 289 -6.53 -3.17 11.47
CA GLY A 289 -6.55 -3.37 10.03
C GLY A 289 -7.68 -4.32 9.60
N LEU A 290 -7.78 -5.51 10.20
CA LEU A 290 -8.81 -6.50 9.87
C LEU A 290 -10.23 -5.98 10.01
N GLU A 291 -10.52 -5.19 11.05
CA GLU A 291 -11.85 -4.62 11.27
C GLU A 291 -12.36 -3.78 10.09
N THR A 292 -11.45 -3.17 9.33
CA THR A 292 -11.76 -2.35 8.15
C THR A 292 -11.38 -3.01 6.83
N LEU A 293 -10.95 -4.28 6.84
CA LEU A 293 -10.48 -4.97 5.63
C LEU A 293 -11.54 -4.98 4.53
N HIS A 294 -12.77 -5.40 4.87
CA HIS A 294 -13.89 -5.50 3.92
C HIS A 294 -14.16 -4.18 3.18
N ILE A 295 -14.30 -3.07 3.91
CA ILE A 295 -14.54 -1.75 3.28
C ILE A 295 -13.32 -1.20 2.53
N ARG A 296 -12.09 -1.47 2.99
CA ARG A 296 -10.88 -0.98 2.33
C ARG A 296 -10.63 -1.73 1.04
N VAL A 297 -10.75 -3.05 1.05
CA VAL A 297 -10.48 -3.90 -0.11
C VAL A 297 -11.49 -3.63 -1.22
N GLU A 298 -12.77 -3.42 -0.92
CA GLU A 298 -13.76 -2.95 -1.92
C GLU A 298 -13.28 -1.67 -2.61
N ARG A 299 -12.95 -0.62 -1.84
CA ARG A 299 -12.48 0.65 -2.42
C ARG A 299 -11.17 0.50 -3.20
N HIS A 300 -10.24 -0.32 -2.72
CA HIS A 300 -9.01 -0.64 -3.46
C HIS A 300 -9.31 -1.25 -4.84
N ASN A 301 -10.26 -2.20 -4.91
CA ASN A 301 -10.66 -2.85 -6.15
C ASN A 301 -11.41 -1.90 -7.09
N GLU A 302 -12.37 -1.14 -6.57
CA GLU A 302 -13.09 -0.11 -7.34
C GLU A 302 -12.12 0.88 -7.99
N ASN A 303 -11.20 1.44 -7.20
CA ASN A 303 -10.20 2.37 -7.71
C ASN A 303 -9.28 1.71 -8.73
N ALA A 304 -8.82 0.48 -8.49
CA ALA A 304 -7.92 -0.23 -9.39
C ALA A 304 -8.57 -0.50 -10.76
N GLN A 305 -9.85 -0.90 -10.79
CA GLN A 305 -10.58 -1.11 -12.04
C GLN A 305 -10.66 0.17 -12.88
N GLU A 306 -10.94 1.31 -12.24
CA GLU A 306 -11.00 2.61 -12.91
C GLU A 306 -9.62 3.11 -13.37
N VAL A 307 -8.58 2.93 -12.55
CA VAL A 307 -7.20 3.28 -12.94
C VAL A 307 -6.71 2.41 -14.10
N ALA A 308 -7.04 1.11 -14.11
CA ALA A 308 -6.69 0.22 -15.21
C ALA A 308 -7.34 0.67 -16.53
N ARG A 309 -8.63 1.03 -16.51
CA ARG A 309 -9.34 1.59 -17.67
C ARG A 309 -8.77 2.91 -18.14
N PHE A 310 -8.43 3.80 -17.21
CA PHE A 310 -7.75 5.07 -17.53
C PHE A 310 -6.42 4.82 -18.25
N LEU A 311 -5.59 3.89 -17.75
CA LEU A 311 -4.30 3.56 -18.36
C LEU A 311 -4.45 2.89 -19.73
N GLU A 312 -5.42 1.98 -19.89
CA GLU A 312 -5.69 1.29 -21.16
C GLU A 312 -6.05 2.28 -22.28
N ALA A 313 -6.74 3.36 -21.93
CA ALA A 313 -7.11 4.43 -22.86
C ALA A 313 -6.00 5.48 -23.08
N HIS A 314 -4.94 5.50 -22.27
CA HIS A 314 -3.97 6.60 -22.28
C HIS A 314 -2.88 6.42 -23.35
N PRO A 315 -2.66 7.38 -24.27
CA PRO A 315 -1.75 7.20 -25.42
C PRO A 315 -0.27 7.04 -25.05
N ALA A 316 0.15 7.47 -23.86
CA ALA A 316 1.49 7.28 -23.33
C ALA A 316 1.76 5.86 -22.76
N VAL A 317 0.74 5.00 -22.72
CA VAL A 317 0.82 3.63 -22.19
C VAL A 317 0.80 2.65 -23.37
N GLU A 318 1.67 1.63 -23.32
CA GLU A 318 1.82 0.61 -24.37
C GLU A 318 0.96 -0.63 -24.11
N TRP A 319 0.87 -1.03 -22.85
CA TRP A 319 0.12 -2.19 -22.40
C TRP A 319 -0.26 -2.02 -20.92
N VAL A 320 -1.33 -2.67 -20.50
CA VAL A 320 -1.79 -2.72 -19.10
C VAL A 320 -2.07 -4.16 -18.72
N THR A 321 -1.61 -4.56 -17.54
CA THR A 321 -1.87 -5.86 -16.95
C THR A 321 -2.63 -5.66 -15.65
N TYR A 322 -3.86 -6.18 -15.62
CA TYR A 322 -4.73 -6.20 -14.46
C TYR A 322 -5.73 -7.36 -14.62
N PRO A 323 -5.90 -8.27 -13.65
CA PRO A 323 -6.78 -9.43 -13.81
C PRO A 323 -8.26 -9.09 -14.10
N GLY A 324 -8.70 -7.87 -13.78
CA GLY A 324 -10.05 -7.38 -14.08
C GLY A 324 -10.27 -6.93 -15.52
N LEU A 325 -9.24 -6.86 -16.36
CA LEU A 325 -9.38 -6.56 -17.79
C LEU A 325 -9.70 -7.84 -18.57
N GLU A 326 -10.68 -7.78 -19.48
CA GLU A 326 -11.17 -8.96 -20.22
C GLU A 326 -10.09 -9.65 -21.08
N HIS A 327 -9.11 -8.88 -21.56
CA HIS A 327 -8.00 -9.39 -22.36
C HIS A 327 -6.88 -10.03 -21.51
N HIS A 328 -6.94 -9.94 -20.18
CA HIS A 328 -5.90 -10.49 -19.31
C HIS A 328 -5.91 -12.03 -19.41
N PRO A 329 -4.75 -12.70 -19.60
CA PRO A 329 -4.70 -14.15 -19.81
C PRO A 329 -5.42 -14.98 -18.73
N SER A 330 -5.35 -14.53 -17.48
CA SER A 330 -6.01 -15.21 -16.35
C SER A 330 -7.39 -14.63 -15.98
N HIS A 331 -8.01 -13.79 -16.82
CA HIS A 331 -9.30 -13.15 -16.50
C HIS A 331 -10.40 -14.17 -16.19
N ASP A 332 -10.50 -15.23 -17.00
CA ASP A 332 -11.52 -16.27 -16.81
C ASP A 332 -11.31 -17.08 -15.53
N ILE A 333 -10.06 -17.35 -15.16
CA ILE A 333 -9.71 -17.99 -13.88
C ILE A 333 -10.10 -17.07 -12.73
N ALA A 334 -9.68 -15.80 -12.78
CA ALA A 334 -9.98 -14.81 -11.77
C ALA A 334 -11.50 -14.64 -11.58
N LYS A 335 -12.26 -14.48 -12.67
CA LYS A 335 -13.72 -14.34 -12.65
C LYS A 335 -14.43 -15.56 -12.07
N ARG A 336 -13.87 -16.75 -12.25
CA ARG A 336 -14.43 -18.00 -11.71
C ARG A 336 -14.22 -18.12 -10.21
N GLN A 337 -13.07 -17.67 -9.69
CA GLN A 337 -12.65 -17.97 -8.33
C GLN A 337 -12.71 -16.78 -7.37
N PHE A 338 -12.56 -15.54 -7.85
CA PHE A 338 -12.59 -14.33 -7.03
C PHE A 338 -14.01 -13.79 -6.83
N GLU A 339 -14.24 -13.26 -5.63
CA GLU A 339 -15.44 -12.53 -5.26
C GLU A 339 -15.04 -11.05 -4.97
N ASN A 340 -15.95 -10.10 -5.17
CA ASN A 340 -15.77 -8.68 -4.78
C ASN A 340 -14.55 -7.93 -5.38
N GLY A 341 -13.96 -8.42 -6.47
CA GLY A 341 -12.92 -7.71 -7.23
C GLY A 341 -11.83 -8.60 -7.81
N TYR A 342 -10.75 -7.97 -8.27
CA TYR A 342 -9.63 -8.60 -8.99
C TYR A 342 -8.25 -8.23 -8.43
N GLY A 343 -8.21 -7.71 -7.20
CA GLY A 343 -7.02 -7.14 -6.58
C GLY A 343 -6.84 -5.65 -6.91
N SER A 344 -5.75 -5.08 -6.38
CA SER A 344 -5.45 -3.63 -6.49
C SER A 344 -4.02 -3.33 -6.95
N ILE A 345 -3.41 -4.31 -7.61
CA ILE A 345 -2.09 -4.17 -8.24
C ILE A 345 -2.29 -4.08 -9.74
N ILE A 346 -1.66 -3.09 -10.36
CA ILE A 346 -1.66 -2.89 -11.81
C ILE A 346 -0.21 -2.78 -12.24
N THR A 347 0.15 -3.44 -13.34
CA THR A 347 1.40 -3.15 -14.05
C THR A 347 1.09 -2.60 -15.42
N PHE A 348 1.92 -1.67 -15.91
CA PHE A 348 1.76 -1.11 -17.24
C PHE A 348 3.12 -0.75 -17.85
N GLY A 349 3.19 -0.74 -19.17
CA GLY A 349 4.36 -0.31 -19.91
C GLY A 349 4.26 1.16 -20.33
N ILE A 350 5.22 1.99 -19.94
CA ILE A 350 5.28 3.39 -20.37
C ILE A 350 6.05 3.56 -21.70
N ARG A 351 5.49 4.33 -22.63
CA ARG A 351 6.22 4.72 -23.85
C ARG A 351 7.50 5.47 -23.52
N GLY A 352 8.60 5.07 -24.14
CA GLY A 352 9.93 5.67 -23.93
C GLY A 352 10.80 4.93 -22.90
N GLY A 353 10.35 3.77 -22.42
CA GLY A 353 11.17 2.82 -21.65
C GLY A 353 11.73 3.38 -20.35
N LYS A 354 12.90 2.88 -19.95
CA LYS A 354 13.55 3.20 -18.66
C LYS A 354 13.73 4.71 -18.39
N PRO A 355 14.14 5.56 -19.35
CA PRO A 355 14.22 7.00 -19.13
C PRO A 355 12.86 7.66 -18.83
N ALA A 356 11.82 7.29 -19.56
CA ALA A 356 10.47 7.79 -19.33
C ALA A 356 9.91 7.29 -17.99
N GLY A 357 10.14 6.01 -17.66
CA GLY A 357 9.78 5.42 -16.38
C GLY A 357 10.38 6.17 -15.20
N LYS A 358 11.69 6.48 -15.22
CA LYS A 358 12.33 7.32 -14.20
C LYS A 358 11.66 8.70 -14.08
N LYS A 359 11.45 9.37 -15.22
CA LYS A 359 10.85 10.71 -15.24
C LYS A 359 9.41 10.71 -14.74
N LEU A 360 8.64 9.64 -14.98
CA LEU A 360 7.29 9.46 -14.43
C LEU A 360 7.34 9.43 -12.89
N ILE A 361 8.19 8.57 -12.33
CA ILE A 361 8.36 8.42 -10.88
C ILE A 361 8.75 9.75 -10.22
N ASP A 362 9.62 10.54 -10.86
CA ASP A 362 10.04 11.84 -10.35
C ASP A 362 8.99 12.96 -10.54
N SER A 363 7.93 12.69 -11.31
CA SER A 363 6.90 13.68 -11.68
C SER A 363 5.57 13.53 -10.96
N VAL A 364 5.32 12.41 -10.27
CA VAL A 364 4.12 12.21 -9.46
C VAL A 364 4.18 13.06 -8.18
N SER A 365 3.04 13.54 -7.71
CA SER A 365 2.92 14.39 -6.51
C SER A 365 2.13 13.73 -5.38
N LEU A 366 1.19 12.85 -5.72
CA LEU A 366 0.32 12.12 -4.81
C LEU A 366 0.80 10.68 -4.62
N TRP A 367 1.21 10.01 -5.70
CA TRP A 367 1.72 8.65 -5.63
C TRP A 367 3.06 8.59 -4.88
N SER A 368 3.16 7.71 -3.89
CA SER A 368 4.40 7.54 -3.13
C SER A 368 5.36 6.58 -3.83
N HIS A 369 6.57 7.03 -4.14
CA HIS A 369 7.62 6.17 -4.69
C HIS A 369 8.20 5.24 -3.61
N VAL A 370 7.76 3.98 -3.56
CA VAL A 370 8.20 3.01 -2.54
C VAL A 370 8.03 1.57 -3.01
N ALA A 371 8.85 0.65 -2.48
CA ALA A 371 8.79 -0.78 -2.81
C ALA A 371 7.70 -1.57 -2.04
N ASN A 372 6.78 -0.89 -1.35
CA ASN A 372 5.66 -1.49 -0.61
C ASN A 372 4.41 -1.66 -1.50
N VAL A 373 3.43 -2.43 -1.04
CA VAL A 373 2.09 -2.61 -1.64
C VAL A 373 1.03 -2.73 -0.53
N GLY A 374 -0.25 -2.51 -0.86
CA GLY A 374 -1.39 -2.74 0.03
C GLY A 374 -1.53 -1.76 1.20
N ASP A 375 -0.94 -0.57 1.11
CA ASP A 375 -1.25 0.57 2.00
C ASP A 375 -2.49 1.30 1.47
N ALA A 376 -3.21 1.99 2.35
CA ALA A 376 -4.31 2.89 2.02
C ALA A 376 -3.89 4.01 1.05
N LYS A 377 -2.60 4.38 1.01
CA LYS A 377 -2.06 5.38 0.09
C LYS A 377 -1.61 4.69 -1.20
N SER A 378 -1.85 5.34 -2.32
CA SER A 378 -1.42 4.91 -3.64
C SER A 378 0.10 4.94 -3.77
N LEU A 379 0.69 3.80 -4.14
CA LEU A 379 2.14 3.60 -4.22
C LEU A 379 2.53 3.27 -5.66
N ILE A 380 3.69 3.78 -6.09
CA ILE A 380 4.23 3.59 -7.43
C ILE A 380 5.70 3.18 -7.36
N ILE A 381 6.12 2.32 -8.26
CA ILE A 381 7.55 1.99 -8.41
C ILE A 381 7.86 1.65 -9.86
N HIS A 382 9.09 1.95 -10.27
CA HIS A 382 9.68 1.54 -11.55
C HIS A 382 10.80 0.53 -11.27
N PRO A 383 10.52 -0.78 -11.31
CA PRO A 383 11.44 -1.81 -10.85
C PRO A 383 12.79 -1.84 -11.59
N ALA A 384 12.80 -1.62 -12.91
CA ALA A 384 14.03 -1.63 -13.73
C ALA A 384 15.05 -0.55 -13.34
N SER A 385 14.60 0.53 -12.66
CA SER A 385 15.48 1.58 -12.15
C SER A 385 15.72 1.54 -10.64
N THR A 386 15.08 0.60 -9.94
CA THR A 386 15.10 0.52 -8.48
C THR A 386 15.52 -0.87 -8.03
N THR A 387 14.57 -1.76 -7.79
CA THR A 387 14.80 -3.09 -7.21
C THR A 387 15.62 -4.01 -8.10
N HIS A 388 15.59 -3.80 -9.42
CA HIS A 388 16.30 -4.60 -10.41
C HIS A 388 17.38 -3.81 -11.17
N GLN A 389 17.84 -2.69 -10.63
CA GLN A 389 18.82 -1.83 -11.31
C GLN A 389 20.16 -2.51 -11.65
N GLN A 390 20.48 -3.62 -10.98
CA GLN A 390 21.73 -4.37 -11.15
C GLN A 390 21.67 -5.36 -12.33
N LEU A 391 20.49 -5.63 -12.89
CA LEU A 391 20.30 -6.58 -13.99
C LEU A 391 20.56 -5.91 -15.35
N THR A 392 21.10 -6.69 -16.30
CA THR A 392 21.16 -6.28 -17.71
C THR A 392 19.77 -6.32 -18.34
N LYS A 393 19.62 -5.78 -19.56
CA LYS A 393 18.34 -5.79 -20.28
C LYS A 393 17.84 -7.22 -20.54
N GLU A 394 18.75 -8.11 -20.95
CA GLU A 394 18.43 -9.51 -21.23
C GLU A 394 17.98 -10.23 -19.96
N GLN A 395 18.64 -9.96 -18.83
CA GLN A 395 18.25 -10.51 -17.52
C GLN A 395 16.90 -9.94 -17.04
N LEU A 396 16.60 -8.69 -17.34
CA LEU A 396 15.29 -8.09 -17.04
C LEU A 396 14.17 -8.76 -17.84
N GLU A 397 14.40 -9.03 -19.13
CA GLU A 397 13.47 -9.76 -20.00
C GLU A 397 13.20 -11.19 -19.48
N GLU A 398 14.23 -11.91 -19.04
CA GLU A 398 14.10 -13.25 -18.43
C GLU A 398 13.27 -13.25 -17.14
N THR A 399 13.27 -12.14 -16.39
CA THR A 399 12.48 -11.99 -15.15
C THR A 399 11.07 -11.45 -15.37
N GLY A 400 10.71 -11.08 -16.61
CA GLY A 400 9.44 -10.40 -16.92
C GLY A 400 9.35 -8.95 -16.40
N VAL A 401 10.47 -8.38 -15.94
CA VAL A 401 10.56 -7.00 -15.45
C VAL A 401 11.11 -6.11 -16.55
N LEU A 402 10.29 -5.83 -17.58
CA LEU A 402 10.72 -5.05 -18.73
C LEU A 402 11.13 -3.61 -18.35
N GLU A 403 11.95 -2.97 -19.20
CA GLU A 403 12.53 -1.64 -18.94
C GLU A 403 11.47 -0.53 -18.79
N GLU A 404 10.29 -0.71 -19.37
CA GLU A 404 9.16 0.20 -19.31
C GLU A 404 8.17 -0.09 -18.17
N LEU A 405 8.33 -1.20 -17.44
CA LEU A 405 7.33 -1.68 -16.50
C LEU A 405 7.21 -0.75 -15.29
N ILE A 406 6.03 -0.20 -15.07
CA ILE A 406 5.63 0.51 -13.85
C ILE A 406 4.66 -0.36 -13.07
N ARG A 407 4.83 -0.44 -11.76
CA ARG A 407 3.89 -1.12 -10.86
C ARG A 407 3.18 -0.11 -9.97
N LEU A 408 1.87 -0.22 -9.93
CA LEU A 408 0.98 0.54 -9.05
C LEU A 408 0.41 -0.37 -7.98
N SER A 409 0.41 0.11 -6.74
CA SER A 409 -0.47 -0.37 -5.68
C SER A 409 -1.50 0.71 -5.44
N VAL A 410 -2.72 0.49 -5.93
CA VAL A 410 -3.78 1.51 -5.92
C VAL A 410 -4.34 1.62 -4.51
N GLY A 411 -4.36 2.84 -3.96
CA GLY A 411 -4.88 3.16 -2.63
C GLY A 411 -6.38 3.41 -2.61
N ILE A 412 -6.85 4.04 -1.53
CA ILE A 412 -8.28 4.36 -1.29
C ILE A 412 -8.58 5.86 -1.43
N GLU A 413 -7.69 6.64 -2.04
CA GLU A 413 -7.95 8.03 -2.37
C GLU A 413 -9.13 8.21 -3.34
N SER A 414 -9.52 9.45 -3.59
CA SER A 414 -10.39 9.80 -4.72
C SER A 414 -9.73 9.33 -6.02
N VAL A 415 -10.41 8.45 -6.77
CA VAL A 415 -9.89 7.94 -8.05
C VAL A 415 -9.57 9.05 -9.05
N LYS A 416 -10.33 10.17 -9.00
CA LYS A 416 -10.12 11.34 -9.84
C LYS A 416 -8.77 12.01 -9.57
N ASP A 417 -8.33 12.02 -8.32
CA ASP A 417 -7.09 12.70 -7.93
C ASP A 417 -5.86 11.87 -8.31
N ILE A 418 -5.93 10.55 -8.11
CA ILE A 418 -4.84 9.64 -8.47
C ILE A 418 -4.68 9.48 -9.98
N THR A 419 -5.77 9.46 -10.76
CA THR A 419 -5.69 9.44 -12.24
C THR A 419 -5.23 10.79 -12.78
N LYS A 420 -5.65 11.92 -12.18
CA LYS A 420 -5.15 13.24 -12.55
C LYS A 420 -3.65 13.38 -12.30
N ASP A 421 -3.16 12.98 -11.11
CA ASP A 421 -1.72 13.04 -10.81
C ASP A 421 -0.92 12.09 -11.71
N LEU A 422 -1.46 10.91 -12.02
CA LEU A 422 -0.80 9.98 -12.94
C LEU A 422 -0.77 10.51 -14.38
N GLY A 423 -1.88 11.08 -14.86
CA GLY A 423 -1.99 11.68 -16.19
C GLY A 423 -1.03 12.85 -16.41
N GLN A 424 -0.94 13.79 -15.44
CA GLN A 424 0.02 14.89 -15.54
C GLN A 424 1.48 14.38 -15.52
N ALA A 425 1.77 13.35 -14.72
CA ALA A 425 3.09 12.77 -14.65
C ALA A 425 3.46 12.02 -15.94
N LEU A 426 2.51 11.30 -16.54
CA LEU A 426 2.67 10.65 -17.87
C LEU A 426 2.96 11.68 -18.96
N LYS A 427 2.21 12.80 -18.98
CA LYS A 427 2.44 13.92 -19.91
C LYS A 427 3.82 14.53 -19.74
N LYS A 428 4.27 14.78 -18.50
CA LYS A 428 5.62 15.28 -18.23
C LYS A 428 6.70 14.28 -18.65
N ALA A 429 6.48 13.00 -18.39
CA ALA A 429 7.44 11.93 -18.68
C ALA A 429 7.65 11.73 -20.19
N THR A 430 6.57 11.73 -20.96
CA THR A 430 6.56 11.31 -22.38
C THR A 430 6.35 12.45 -23.37
N GLY A 431 5.82 13.59 -22.93
CA GLY A 431 5.33 14.66 -23.82
C GLY A 431 3.98 14.35 -24.50
N ILE A 432 3.39 13.18 -24.21
CA ILE A 432 2.14 12.72 -24.82
C ILE A 432 0.97 13.02 -23.87
N SER A 433 -0.03 13.75 -24.36
CA SER A 433 -1.27 14.05 -23.64
C SER A 433 -2.43 13.21 -24.16
N ASP A 434 -3.36 12.86 -23.28
CA ASP A 434 -4.65 12.22 -23.59
C ASP A 434 -5.71 13.20 -24.17
N GLY A 435 -5.32 14.45 -24.47
CA GLY A 435 -6.24 15.47 -24.96
C GLY A 435 -7.14 16.08 -23.88
N SER A 436 -6.96 15.71 -22.61
CA SER A 436 -7.59 16.44 -21.51
C SER A 436 -6.99 17.84 -21.42
N THR A 437 -7.84 18.86 -21.41
CA THR A 437 -7.42 20.22 -21.06
C THR A 437 -7.03 20.21 -19.58
N ASP A 438 -5.90 20.83 -19.23
CA ASP A 438 -5.43 20.97 -17.85
C ASP A 438 -6.46 21.83 -17.08
N ALA A 439 -7.57 21.22 -16.66
CA ALA A 439 -8.60 21.90 -15.89
C ALA A 439 -7.93 22.39 -14.60
N ALA A 440 -7.87 23.71 -14.43
CA ALA A 440 -7.30 24.32 -13.24
C ALA A 440 -8.06 23.81 -12.00
N VAL A 441 -7.39 22.97 -11.20
CA VAL A 441 -7.98 22.42 -9.97
C VAL A 441 -7.78 23.42 -8.86
N ILE A 442 -8.87 23.75 -8.17
CA ILE A 442 -8.83 24.63 -7.01
C ILE A 442 -7.99 23.95 -5.92
N ASN A 443 -7.03 24.68 -5.36
CA ASN A 443 -6.10 24.19 -4.33
C ASN A 443 -5.16 23.06 -4.80
N ASP A 444 -4.78 23.05 -6.08
CA ASP A 444 -3.76 22.13 -6.58
C ASP A 444 -2.42 22.29 -5.80
N GLU A 445 -1.91 21.20 -5.21
CA GLU A 445 -0.68 21.21 -4.41
C GLU A 445 0.56 21.58 -5.23
N GLY A 446 0.59 21.24 -6.53
CA GLY A 446 1.66 21.65 -7.43
C GLY A 446 1.68 23.16 -7.65
N VAL A 447 0.51 23.78 -7.76
CA VAL A 447 0.35 25.24 -7.82
C VAL A 447 0.77 25.91 -6.52
N ILE A 448 0.32 25.39 -5.38
CA ILE A 448 0.69 25.91 -4.04
C ILE A 448 2.21 25.82 -3.84
N ARG A 449 2.82 24.68 -4.19
CA ARG A 449 4.28 24.50 -4.17
C ARG A 449 4.99 25.48 -5.09
N TRP A 450 4.57 25.58 -6.35
CA TRP A 450 5.18 26.54 -7.28
C TRP A 450 5.12 27.97 -6.73
N ALA A 451 3.98 28.39 -6.18
CA ALA A 451 3.83 29.75 -5.66
C ALA A 451 4.72 29.98 -4.42
N LEU A 452 4.81 29.02 -3.51
CA LEU A 452 5.27 29.25 -2.13
C LEU A 452 6.58 28.56 -1.73
N ASP A 453 7.06 27.56 -2.47
CA ASP A 453 8.26 26.79 -2.11
C ASP A 453 9.54 27.65 -2.20
N SER A 454 9.64 28.52 -3.20
CA SER A 454 10.74 29.47 -3.37
C SER A 454 10.22 30.87 -3.72
N PRO A 455 10.81 31.96 -3.18
CA PRO A 455 10.45 33.32 -3.55
C PRO A 455 11.01 33.75 -4.91
N THR A 456 11.84 32.92 -5.53
CA THR A 456 12.41 33.15 -6.85
C THR A 456 12.00 32.05 -7.83
N GLU A 457 12.04 32.36 -9.11
CA GLU A 457 11.84 31.42 -10.21
C GLU A 457 13.02 31.52 -11.18
N LYS A 458 13.45 30.36 -11.72
CA LYS A 458 14.38 30.31 -12.85
C LYS A 458 13.60 30.55 -14.14
N VAL A 459 14.05 31.51 -14.93
CA VAL A 459 13.49 31.84 -16.24
C VAL A 459 14.56 31.66 -17.29
N ILE A 460 14.24 30.94 -18.36
CA ILE A 460 15.13 30.75 -19.50
C ILE A 460 14.82 31.87 -20.50
N GLY A 461 15.81 32.70 -20.80
CA GLY A 461 15.71 33.74 -21.82
C GLY A 461 15.61 33.16 -23.24
N GLU A 462 15.22 33.99 -24.21
CA GLU A 462 15.16 33.60 -25.63
C GLU A 462 16.53 33.19 -26.20
N ASP A 463 17.62 33.61 -25.54
CA ASP A 463 19.01 33.25 -25.82
C ASP A 463 19.45 31.94 -25.14
N GLY A 464 18.55 31.28 -24.40
CA GLY A 464 18.84 30.07 -23.64
C GLY A 464 19.55 30.32 -22.31
N ALA A 465 19.77 31.57 -21.90
CA ALA A 465 20.42 31.89 -20.63
C ALA A 465 19.45 31.72 -19.44
N GLU A 466 19.87 30.98 -18.42
CA GLU A 466 19.12 30.89 -17.16
C GLU A 466 19.31 32.16 -16.33
N THR A 467 18.21 32.86 -16.04
CA THR A 467 18.16 33.99 -15.11
C THR A 467 17.26 33.64 -13.92
N VAL A 468 17.55 34.22 -12.75
CA VAL A 468 16.71 34.04 -11.56
C VAL A 468 16.00 35.36 -11.30
N ARG A 469 14.66 35.33 -11.28
CA ARG A 469 13.85 36.50 -10.93
C ARG A 469 13.08 36.28 -9.62
N GLN A 470 12.77 37.36 -8.93
CA GLN A 470 11.91 37.36 -7.75
C GLN A 470 10.44 37.25 -8.17
N LYS A 471 9.65 36.49 -7.41
CA LYS A 471 8.20 36.37 -7.63
C LYS A 471 7.44 37.55 -7.02
N THR A 472 6.40 37.98 -7.73
CA THR A 472 5.60 39.15 -7.42
C THR A 472 4.22 38.77 -6.90
N LEU A 473 3.88 39.25 -5.71
CA LEU A 473 2.55 39.08 -5.08
C LEU A 473 1.81 40.42 -5.05
N ALA A 474 0.77 40.56 -5.87
CA ALA A 474 -0.14 41.70 -5.80
C ALA A 474 -1.18 41.44 -4.70
N VAL A 475 -1.14 42.23 -3.62
CA VAL A 475 -1.99 42.04 -2.44
C VAL A 475 -3.15 43.03 -2.49
N VAL A 476 -4.31 42.54 -2.94
CA VAL A 476 -5.54 43.34 -3.12
C VAL A 476 -6.24 43.55 -1.79
N GLY A 477 -6.44 44.81 -1.41
CA GLY A 477 -6.94 45.21 -0.10
C GLY A 477 -5.86 45.29 0.98
N LEU A 478 -4.59 45.41 0.59
CA LEU A 478 -3.50 45.63 1.55
C LEU A 478 -3.67 46.98 2.27
N SER A 479 -3.90 46.91 3.58
CA SER A 479 -4.00 48.09 4.47
C SER A 479 -2.62 48.57 4.93
N GLY A 480 -2.38 49.88 5.01
CA GLY A 480 -1.17 50.46 5.60
C GLY A 480 -1.09 50.38 7.13
N LYS A 481 -2.21 50.08 7.80
CA LYS A 481 -2.26 49.92 9.26
C LYS A 481 -1.62 48.61 9.73
N GLU A 482 -0.58 48.70 10.58
CA GLU A 482 0.19 47.54 11.06
C GLU A 482 -0.62 46.48 11.84
N ALA A 483 -1.71 46.90 12.46
CA ALA A 483 -2.59 46.00 13.19
C ALA A 483 -3.42 45.07 12.28
N ARG A 484 -3.56 45.39 10.99
CA ARG A 484 -4.46 44.65 10.08
C ARG A 484 -3.81 43.34 9.60
N PRO A 485 -4.57 42.24 9.50
CA PRO A 485 -4.04 40.95 9.05
C PRO A 485 -3.31 40.99 7.70
N SER A 486 -3.83 41.77 6.75
CA SER A 486 -3.20 41.96 5.43
C SER A 486 -1.79 42.52 5.52
N TYR A 487 -1.56 43.52 6.40
CA TYR A 487 -0.25 44.14 6.58
C TYR A 487 0.74 43.16 7.18
N ARG A 488 0.33 42.49 8.27
CA ARG A 488 1.19 41.53 8.99
C ARG A 488 1.58 40.36 8.08
N LEU A 489 0.65 39.85 7.28
CA LEU A 489 0.94 38.77 6.34
C LEU A 489 1.83 39.24 5.20
N ALA A 490 1.53 40.38 4.56
CA ALA A 490 2.34 40.90 3.46
C ALA A 490 3.79 41.16 3.91
N ARG A 491 3.99 41.71 5.12
CA ARG A 491 5.32 41.90 5.72
C ARG A 491 6.07 40.58 5.92
N LYS A 492 5.37 39.51 6.33
CA LYS A 492 5.96 38.18 6.48
C LYS A 492 6.36 37.59 5.13
N MET A 493 5.52 37.74 4.10
CA MET A 493 5.85 37.31 2.74
C MET A 493 7.04 38.10 2.17
N GLN A 494 7.11 39.41 2.41
CA GLN A 494 8.26 40.25 2.05
C GLN A 494 9.56 39.75 2.72
N ARG A 495 9.52 39.41 4.02
CA ARG A 495 10.65 38.80 4.75
C ARG A 495 11.07 37.43 4.20
N LEU A 496 10.14 36.67 3.61
CA LEU A 496 10.43 35.42 2.91
C LEU A 496 11.04 35.62 1.52
N GLY A 497 11.25 36.87 1.11
CA GLY A 497 11.92 37.24 -0.13
C GLY A 497 10.98 37.49 -1.30
N TYR A 498 9.66 37.60 -1.10
CA TYR A 498 8.74 37.95 -2.18
C TYR A 498 8.67 39.46 -2.39
N ARG A 499 8.47 39.89 -3.65
CA ARG A 499 8.13 41.29 -3.95
C ARG A 499 6.63 41.49 -3.73
N ILE A 500 6.27 42.49 -2.93
CA ILE A 500 4.87 42.78 -2.59
C ILE A 500 4.42 44.01 -3.37
N ILE A 501 3.32 43.90 -4.11
CA ILE A 501 2.69 45.03 -4.78
C ILE A 501 1.38 45.35 -4.04
N PRO A 502 1.29 46.47 -3.30
CA PRO A 502 0.07 46.89 -2.66
C PRO A 502 -0.99 47.32 -3.68
N VAL A 503 -2.17 46.72 -3.64
CA VAL A 503 -3.32 47.15 -4.46
C VAL A 503 -4.43 47.65 -3.53
N ASN A 504 -4.50 48.97 -3.37
CA ASN A 504 -5.47 49.66 -2.52
C ASN A 504 -5.61 51.15 -2.92
N PRO A 505 -6.79 51.60 -3.40
CA PRO A 505 -6.97 52.97 -3.89
C PRO A 505 -6.95 54.05 -2.81
N ARG A 506 -6.88 53.68 -1.53
CA ARG A 506 -6.88 54.61 -0.39
C ARG A 506 -5.49 54.90 0.17
N GLU A 507 -4.47 54.28 -0.39
CA GLU A 507 -3.11 54.30 0.13
C GLU A 507 -2.16 54.69 -1.01
N THR A 508 -1.05 55.35 -0.70
CA THR A 508 -0.06 55.77 -1.71
C THR A 508 1.21 54.92 -1.67
N GLU A 509 1.57 54.40 -0.50
CA GLU A 509 2.76 53.57 -0.28
C GLU A 509 2.53 52.67 0.95
N ILE A 510 2.91 51.38 0.85
CA ILE A 510 2.85 50.42 1.94
C ILE A 510 4.07 49.50 1.88
N LEU A 511 4.73 49.25 3.02
CA LEU A 511 5.92 48.38 3.11
C LEU A 511 7.08 48.80 2.18
N GLY A 512 7.21 50.09 1.90
CA GLY A 512 8.23 50.65 1.01
C GLY A 512 7.94 50.47 -0.48
N GLU A 513 6.74 50.01 -0.84
CA GLU A 513 6.30 49.76 -2.21
C GLU A 513 5.14 50.70 -2.56
N LYS A 514 5.15 51.22 -3.79
CA LYS A 514 4.09 52.09 -4.31
C LYS A 514 2.75 51.34 -4.34
N ALA A 515 1.71 51.95 -3.81
CA ALA A 515 0.36 51.39 -3.88
C ALA A 515 -0.35 51.79 -5.17
N TYR A 516 -1.06 50.82 -5.76
CA TYR A 516 -1.84 51.00 -6.98
C TYR A 516 -3.35 50.94 -6.67
N PRO A 517 -4.18 51.70 -7.39
CA PRO A 517 -5.62 51.72 -7.11
C PRO A 517 -6.32 50.41 -7.46
N ASP A 518 -5.80 49.69 -8.45
CA ASP A 518 -6.36 48.49 -9.04
C ASP A 518 -5.21 47.67 -9.69
N LEU A 519 -5.45 46.40 -10.03
CA LEU A 519 -4.50 45.50 -10.67
C LEU A 519 -4.09 46.00 -12.06
N SER A 520 -5.03 46.53 -12.85
CA SER A 520 -4.76 47.01 -14.21
C SER A 520 -3.74 48.16 -14.26
N SER A 521 -3.64 48.92 -13.17
CA SER A 521 -2.69 50.02 -12.98
C SER A 521 -1.28 49.57 -12.63
N VAL A 522 -1.06 48.27 -12.35
CA VAL A 522 0.27 47.73 -12.00
C VAL A 522 1.07 47.54 -13.30
N PRO A 523 2.23 48.20 -13.46
CA PRO A 523 3.01 48.14 -14.70
C PRO A 523 3.85 46.85 -14.84
N ASP A 524 4.04 46.12 -13.74
CA ASP A 524 4.89 44.93 -13.65
C ASP A 524 4.05 43.65 -13.78
N ALA A 525 4.67 42.59 -14.28
CA ALA A 525 4.05 41.26 -14.31
C ALA A 525 3.75 40.75 -12.89
N ILE A 526 2.54 40.20 -12.70
CA ILE A 526 2.06 39.68 -11.43
C ILE A 526 2.05 38.15 -11.48
N ASP A 527 2.76 37.50 -10.54
CA ASP A 527 2.76 36.04 -10.45
C ASP A 527 1.54 35.52 -9.69
N VAL A 528 1.21 36.20 -8.58
CA VAL A 528 0.12 35.82 -7.68
C VAL A 528 -0.72 37.04 -7.34
N VAL A 529 -2.02 36.98 -7.60
CA VAL A 529 -3.00 37.94 -7.08
C VAL A 529 -3.55 37.39 -5.77
N GLN A 530 -3.25 38.03 -4.64
CA GLN A 530 -3.71 37.65 -3.31
C GLN A 530 -4.84 38.57 -2.83
N VAL A 531 -6.00 38.01 -2.53
CA VAL A 531 -7.22 38.77 -2.22
C VAL A 531 -7.46 38.83 -0.70
N PHE A 532 -7.46 40.03 -0.13
CA PHE A 532 -7.83 40.33 1.28
C PHE A 532 -9.15 41.14 1.40
N ARG A 533 -10.00 41.07 0.37
CA ARG A 533 -11.32 41.73 0.34
C ARG A 533 -12.44 40.74 0.66
N SER A 534 -13.65 41.23 0.86
CA SER A 534 -14.79 40.38 1.15
C SER A 534 -15.10 39.43 -0.02
N PRO A 535 -15.77 38.29 0.22
CA PRO A 535 -16.17 37.35 -0.83
C PRO A 535 -16.89 37.99 -2.03
N GLU A 536 -17.72 39.00 -1.79
CA GLU A 536 -18.49 39.69 -2.83
C GLU A 536 -17.57 40.55 -3.70
N ALA A 537 -16.61 41.24 -3.09
CA ALA A 537 -15.62 42.04 -3.81
C ALA A 537 -14.64 41.15 -4.61
N ALA A 538 -14.40 39.92 -4.16
CA ALA A 538 -13.50 38.98 -4.84
C ALA A 538 -13.96 38.62 -6.27
N ILE A 539 -15.25 38.71 -6.57
CA ILE A 539 -15.83 38.42 -7.89
C ILE A 539 -15.30 39.42 -8.93
N GLU A 540 -15.39 40.71 -8.64
CA GLU A 540 -14.88 41.74 -9.54
C GLU A 540 -13.35 41.70 -9.63
N ILE A 541 -12.67 41.39 -8.53
CA ILE A 541 -11.20 41.22 -8.52
C ILE A 541 -10.78 40.01 -9.38
N ALA A 542 -11.60 38.95 -9.45
CA ALA A 542 -11.33 37.81 -10.33
C ALA A 542 -11.43 38.21 -11.80
N LYS A 543 -12.43 39.02 -12.18
CA LYS A 543 -12.56 39.55 -13.55
C LYS A 543 -11.37 40.44 -13.91
N GLU A 544 -10.96 41.29 -12.99
CA GLU A 544 -9.79 42.15 -13.17
C GLU A 544 -8.48 41.34 -13.29
N ALA A 545 -8.37 40.25 -12.52
CA ALA A 545 -7.24 39.34 -12.63
C ALA A 545 -7.11 38.73 -14.03
N LEU A 546 -8.21 38.51 -14.76
CA LEU A 546 -8.16 38.03 -16.15
C LEU A 546 -7.45 39.00 -17.09
N GLU A 547 -7.51 40.30 -16.81
CA GLU A 547 -6.88 41.33 -17.66
C GLU A 547 -5.37 41.37 -17.48
N VAL A 548 -4.88 41.10 -16.26
CA VAL A 548 -3.44 41.07 -15.94
C VAL A 548 -2.83 39.66 -15.99
N ASN A 549 -3.67 38.65 -16.21
CA ASN A 549 -3.32 37.23 -16.44
C ASN A 549 -2.21 36.70 -15.50
N PRO A 550 -2.42 36.73 -14.17
CA PRO A 550 -1.48 36.17 -13.23
C PRO A 550 -1.46 34.65 -13.35
N ARG A 551 -0.38 34.01 -12.92
CA ARG A 551 -0.32 32.55 -12.89
C ARG A 551 -1.24 31.95 -11.83
N VAL A 552 -1.43 32.65 -10.71
CA VAL A 552 -2.26 32.18 -9.58
C VAL A 552 -3.19 33.28 -9.07
N PHE A 553 -4.46 32.93 -8.92
CA PHE A 553 -5.46 33.69 -8.21
C PHE A 553 -5.69 33.09 -6.81
N TRP A 554 -5.35 33.84 -5.76
CA TRP A 554 -5.28 33.35 -4.40
C TRP A 554 -6.28 34.05 -3.48
N LEU A 555 -7.36 33.36 -3.12
CA LEU A 555 -8.31 33.80 -2.10
C LEU A 555 -7.76 33.43 -0.72
N GLN A 556 -7.35 34.45 0.04
CA GLN A 556 -6.77 34.30 1.36
C GLN A 556 -7.72 33.57 2.33
N GLU A 557 -7.17 32.83 3.30
CA GLU A 557 -7.94 32.22 4.40
C GLU A 557 -8.96 33.20 5.00
N GLY A 558 -10.23 32.81 5.01
CA GLY A 558 -11.37 33.64 5.42
C GLY A 558 -12.08 34.39 4.30
N VAL A 559 -11.51 34.42 3.08
CA VAL A 559 -12.17 34.91 1.86
C VAL A 559 -12.69 33.69 1.09
N VAL A 560 -13.98 33.37 1.28
CA VAL A 560 -14.62 32.21 0.68
C VAL A 560 -15.61 32.65 -0.39
N SER A 561 -15.26 32.50 -1.67
CA SER A 561 -16.10 32.87 -2.82
C SER A 561 -15.92 31.85 -3.96
N SER A 562 -16.87 30.92 -4.08
CA SER A 562 -16.84 29.91 -5.15
C SER A 562 -16.99 30.54 -6.53
N GLU A 563 -17.81 31.57 -6.66
CA GLU A 563 -18.03 32.29 -7.93
C GLU A 563 -16.75 32.97 -8.42
N ALA A 564 -16.02 33.66 -7.54
CA ALA A 564 -14.74 34.26 -7.90
C ALA A 564 -13.69 33.21 -8.30
N ALA A 565 -13.69 32.07 -7.63
CA ALA A 565 -12.83 30.94 -7.97
C ALA A 565 -13.18 30.35 -9.35
N GLU A 566 -14.47 30.20 -9.67
CA GLU A 566 -14.94 29.72 -10.97
C GLU A 566 -14.58 30.69 -12.10
N ILE A 567 -14.78 32.01 -11.92
CA ILE A 567 -14.41 33.02 -12.92
C ILE A 567 -12.92 32.95 -13.26
N ALA A 568 -12.05 32.92 -12.24
CA ALA A 568 -10.60 32.85 -12.46
C ALA A 568 -10.20 31.52 -13.14
N ARG A 569 -10.78 30.40 -12.69
CA ARG A 569 -10.52 29.06 -13.22
C ARG A 569 -10.93 28.95 -14.69
N ASP A 570 -12.15 29.39 -15.01
CA ASP A 570 -12.73 29.28 -16.36
C ASP A 570 -12.01 30.22 -17.34
N GLY A 571 -11.40 31.30 -16.84
CA GLY A 571 -10.49 32.16 -17.58
C GLY A 571 -9.04 31.65 -17.68
N GLY A 572 -8.75 30.42 -17.20
CA GLY A 572 -7.45 29.76 -17.35
C GLY A 572 -6.42 30.06 -16.26
N ILE A 573 -6.79 30.79 -15.20
CA ILE A 573 -5.89 31.08 -14.07
C ILE A 573 -5.98 29.94 -13.04
N GLN A 574 -4.83 29.53 -12.48
CA GLN A 574 -4.81 28.55 -11.39
C GLN A 574 -5.35 29.16 -10.11
N VAL A 575 -6.19 28.43 -9.36
CA VAL A 575 -6.89 28.99 -8.21
C VAL A 575 -6.48 28.31 -6.91
N VAL A 576 -6.19 29.12 -5.90
CA VAL A 576 -6.07 28.68 -4.51
C VAL A 576 -7.14 29.39 -3.68
N HIS A 577 -8.00 28.62 -3.03
CA HIS A 577 -9.19 29.10 -2.35
C HIS A 577 -9.18 28.77 -0.85
N ASN A 578 -9.39 29.80 -0.03
CA ASN A 578 -9.50 29.72 1.42
C ASN A 578 -8.23 29.15 2.08
N ARG A 579 -7.07 29.61 1.63
CA ARG A 579 -5.76 29.20 2.18
C ARG A 579 -4.93 30.42 2.53
N CYS A 580 -4.10 30.31 3.56
CA CYS A 580 -3.21 31.40 3.97
C CYS A 580 -1.84 31.22 3.33
N THR A 581 -1.39 32.17 2.52
CA THR A 581 -0.09 32.07 1.84
C THR A 581 1.07 31.87 2.81
N TYR A 582 1.06 32.53 3.98
CA TYR A 582 2.11 32.35 4.97
C TYR A 582 2.07 30.98 5.65
N LYS A 583 0.89 30.46 6.02
CA LYS A 583 0.77 29.12 6.63
C LYS A 583 1.22 28.03 5.65
N GLU A 584 0.83 28.16 4.38
CA GLU A 584 1.24 27.22 3.33
C GLU A 584 2.75 27.32 3.04
N ALA A 585 3.33 28.53 3.00
CA ALA A 585 4.78 28.70 2.85
C ALA A 585 5.55 28.07 4.04
N GLN A 586 5.05 28.21 5.27
CA GLN A 586 5.62 27.54 6.44
C GLN A 586 5.50 26.02 6.38
N ARG A 587 4.35 25.50 5.92
CA ARG A 587 4.13 24.05 5.73
C ARG A 587 5.15 23.47 4.75
N LEU A 588 5.42 24.17 3.65
CA LEU A 588 6.30 23.69 2.58
C LEU A 588 7.79 23.82 2.91
N ARG A 589 8.20 24.94 3.52
CA ARG A 589 9.62 25.21 3.81
C ARG A 589 10.11 24.63 5.14
N GLY A 590 9.23 23.96 5.88
CA GLY A 590 9.50 23.41 7.21
C GLY A 590 9.53 24.47 8.32
N THR A 591 9.12 24.09 9.52
CA THR A 591 9.16 24.93 10.73
C THR A 591 10.42 24.66 11.53
N ILE A 592 11.28 25.68 11.77
CA ILE A 592 12.01 25.92 13.04
C ILE A 592 12.96 27.15 13.05
N SER A 593 13.43 27.70 11.93
CA SER A 593 14.50 28.74 11.98
C SER A 593 14.05 30.21 12.08
N THR A 594 12.75 30.54 12.05
CA THR A 594 12.30 31.94 11.96
C THR A 594 11.76 32.56 13.27
N TYR A 595 11.72 31.80 14.37
CA TYR A 595 11.28 32.32 15.68
C TYR A 595 12.40 32.98 16.51
N ALA A 596 13.62 33.12 15.98
CA ALA A 596 14.74 33.72 16.71
C ALA A 596 14.84 35.26 16.62
N CYS A 597 13.92 35.95 15.94
CA CYS A 597 13.93 37.42 15.84
C CYS A 597 12.56 38.04 16.13
N GLU A 598 11.96 37.68 17.26
CA GLU A 598 11.04 38.56 18.00
C GLU A 598 11.43 38.52 19.49
N ILE A 599 12.59 39.14 19.79
CA ILE A 599 12.85 39.89 21.03
C ILE A 599 13.43 41.24 20.60
#